data_AF-A0ABC9TRY1-F1
#
_entry.id   AF-A0ABC9TRY1-F1
#
_cell.length_a   1.000
_cell.length_b   1.000
_cell.length_c   1.000
_cell.angle_alpha   90.00
_cell.angle_beta   90.00
_cell.angle_gamma   90.00
#
_symmetry.space_group_name_H-M   'P 1'
#
loop_
_entity.id
_entity.type
_entity.pdbx_description
1 polymer ?
#
loop_
_entity_poly.entity_id
_entity_poly.type
_entity_poly.pdbx_seq_one_letter_code
_entity_poly.pdbx_strand_id
1 'polypeptide(L)'
;MDKALYDLMDWAGIEELVYSEASNPHNMLGAHMTEAGMLVQAFIPTARDITVKITSTGKTYQMELADDAGFFAALIPRKTMADYTLLVFYDNGTLGEIHDPYSFAPQFTDADLKKFEAGIHYGIYNKMGAHPMTVKGTAGVYFAVWAPCAMRVSVVGDFNLWDGRRHQMRKLGESGIFEIFIPGVKKGAVYKYEVKFKNGDPALKADPYANYAELRPNTASVVWDLNEYQWNDGEWMDKRAKTDTKTAPMSVYEVHLGSWMRKETKTDDTGHVITGSEFYNYREIAKKLAEYVTDMGYTHVELMPVMEHPLDASWGYQVTGYYAPTSRFGTPDDFMYFMDYMHSQGIGVILDWVPAHFPRDAWGMAQFDGTCVYEHRDPRKGSHPHWGTLIYNYGRPGVSNFLIANALFWADRYHADGIRFDAVASMLYLDYGKNPGEWVANIYGGHENLEAVEFLKHLNSIFKGRKDGAILIAEESTAWPKITGSVKEDGLGFDYKWNMGWMNGMRMFSWNGSCLIIRFTAG
;
A
#
# COMPACT_ATOMS: atom_id res chain seq x y z
N MET A 1 -22.33 -39.25 6.92
CA MET A 1 -21.58 -39.04 5.69
C MET A 1 -21.46 -40.36 4.92
N ASP A 2 -21.50 -40.39 3.60
CA ASP A 2 -21.17 -41.63 2.85
C ASP A 2 -19.72 -42.08 3.14
N LYS A 3 -19.49 -43.39 3.19
CA LYS A 3 -18.19 -43.96 3.60
C LYS A 3 -17.07 -43.54 2.65
N ALA A 4 -17.33 -43.51 1.34
CA ALA A 4 -16.32 -43.12 0.36
C ALA A 4 -15.90 -41.65 0.50
N LEU A 5 -16.83 -40.77 0.88
CA LEU A 5 -16.53 -39.37 1.16
C LEU A 5 -15.79 -39.21 2.48
N TYR A 6 -16.21 -39.94 3.53
CA TYR A 6 -15.57 -39.93 4.84
C TYR A 6 -14.09 -40.34 4.78
N ASP A 7 -13.79 -41.40 4.04
CA ASP A 7 -12.42 -41.93 3.89
C ASP A 7 -11.51 -40.97 3.09
N LEU A 8 -12.07 -40.00 2.36
CA LEU A 8 -11.34 -38.95 1.63
C LEU A 8 -11.12 -37.67 2.45
N MET A 9 -11.75 -37.54 3.62
CA MET A 9 -11.62 -36.33 4.43
C MET A 9 -10.29 -36.32 5.21
N ASP A 10 -9.57 -35.20 5.08
CA ASP A 10 -8.47 -34.86 5.98
C ASP A 10 -9.04 -34.15 7.22
N TRP A 11 -9.35 -34.93 8.25
CA TRP A 11 -9.96 -34.43 9.49
C TRP A 11 -9.08 -33.41 10.22
N ALA A 12 -7.75 -33.60 10.19
CA ALA A 12 -6.83 -32.65 10.82
C ALA A 12 -6.78 -31.32 10.06
N GLY A 13 -6.80 -31.38 8.72
CA GLY A 13 -6.88 -30.17 7.89
C GLY A 13 -8.23 -29.45 8.00
N ILE A 14 -9.33 -30.18 8.21
CA ILE A 14 -10.65 -29.58 8.49
C ILE A 14 -10.59 -28.79 9.80
N GLU A 15 -10.02 -29.36 10.87
CA GLU A 15 -9.84 -28.66 12.14
C GLU A 15 -8.97 -27.40 11.95
N GLU A 16 -7.84 -27.49 11.23
CA GLU A 16 -6.97 -26.35 10.94
C GLU A 16 -7.72 -25.20 10.24
N LEU A 17 -8.62 -25.52 9.30
CA LEU A 17 -9.45 -24.54 8.60
C LEU A 17 -10.54 -23.94 9.49
N VAL A 18 -11.23 -24.78 10.26
CA VAL A 18 -12.33 -24.37 11.16
C VAL A 18 -11.81 -23.49 12.30
N TYR A 19 -10.64 -23.81 12.87
CA TYR A 19 -9.94 -22.97 13.84
C TYR A 19 -9.22 -21.76 13.21
N SER A 20 -9.28 -21.64 11.88
CA SER A 20 -8.74 -20.52 11.11
C SER A 20 -7.24 -20.35 11.34
N GLU A 21 -6.50 -21.45 11.15
CA GLU A 21 -5.05 -21.57 11.32
C GLU A 21 -4.33 -21.93 10.02
N ALA A 22 -5.09 -22.27 8.97
CA ALA A 22 -4.56 -22.76 7.71
C ALA A 22 -3.78 -21.69 6.95
N SER A 23 -2.51 -21.97 6.69
CA SER A 23 -1.66 -21.09 5.86
C SER A 23 -1.95 -21.21 4.35
N ASN A 24 -2.54 -22.32 3.91
CA ASN A 24 -2.93 -22.52 2.51
C ASN A 24 -4.28 -23.27 2.36
N PRO A 25 -5.41 -22.57 2.51
CA PRO A 25 -6.73 -23.18 2.41
C PRO A 25 -7.07 -23.78 1.04
N HIS A 26 -6.42 -23.31 -0.04
CA HIS A 26 -6.68 -23.80 -1.40
C HIS A 26 -6.19 -25.23 -1.63
N ASN A 27 -5.39 -25.79 -0.72
CA ASN A 27 -5.00 -27.20 -0.79
C ASN A 27 -6.18 -28.15 -0.49
N MET A 28 -7.22 -27.66 0.19
CA MET A 28 -8.39 -28.45 0.57
C MET A 28 -9.69 -27.87 0.05
N LEU A 29 -9.91 -26.57 0.22
CA LEU A 29 -11.11 -25.88 -0.26
C LEU A 29 -11.09 -25.77 -1.79
N GLY A 30 -12.29 -25.66 -2.36
CA GLY A 30 -12.48 -25.67 -3.80
C GLY A 30 -12.66 -27.08 -4.36
N ALA A 31 -12.46 -27.22 -5.67
CA ALA A 31 -12.57 -28.49 -6.37
C ALA A 31 -11.21 -29.13 -6.63
N HIS A 32 -11.10 -30.42 -6.30
CA HIS A 32 -9.91 -31.25 -6.46
C HIS A 32 -10.26 -32.57 -7.14
N MET A 33 -9.39 -33.07 -8.02
CA MET A 33 -9.57 -34.39 -8.62
C MET A 33 -9.01 -35.47 -7.70
N THR A 34 -9.81 -36.50 -7.44
CA THR A 34 -9.43 -37.74 -6.75
C THR A 34 -9.63 -38.93 -7.68
N GLU A 35 -9.18 -40.12 -7.26
CA GLU A 35 -9.45 -41.36 -8.02
C GLU A 35 -10.95 -41.68 -8.12
N ALA A 36 -11.74 -41.25 -7.14
CA ALA A 36 -13.16 -41.53 -7.03
C ALA A 36 -14.04 -40.48 -7.75
N GLY A 37 -13.51 -39.29 -8.02
CA GLY A 37 -14.27 -38.23 -8.70
C GLY A 37 -13.70 -36.83 -8.49
N MET A 38 -14.51 -35.82 -8.77
CA MET A 38 -14.21 -34.43 -8.43
C MET A 38 -14.75 -34.15 -7.02
N LEU A 39 -13.86 -33.99 -6.06
CA LEU A 39 -14.20 -33.63 -4.68
C LEU A 39 -14.30 -32.11 -4.57
N VAL A 40 -15.43 -31.60 -4.10
CA VAL A 40 -15.64 -30.17 -3.83
C VAL A 40 -15.80 -29.99 -2.34
N GLN A 41 -15.01 -29.10 -1.75
CA GLN A 41 -15.04 -28.79 -0.32
C GLN A 41 -15.21 -27.29 -0.12
N ALA A 42 -16.10 -26.90 0.80
CA ALA A 42 -16.42 -25.51 1.08
C ALA A 42 -16.54 -25.28 2.59
N PHE A 43 -16.02 -24.15 3.06
CA PHE A 43 -16.16 -23.71 4.44
C PHE A 43 -16.91 -22.38 4.49
N ILE A 44 -18.15 -22.41 4.97
CA ILE A 44 -19.02 -21.23 5.08
C ILE A 44 -19.74 -21.31 6.44
N PRO A 45 -19.22 -20.63 7.49
CA PRO A 45 -19.71 -20.80 8.86
C PRO A 45 -21.21 -20.58 9.11
N THR A 46 -21.85 -19.77 8.28
CA THR A 46 -23.28 -19.42 8.40
C THR A 46 -24.17 -20.24 7.45
N ALA A 47 -23.62 -21.22 6.73
CA ALA A 47 -24.39 -22.06 5.83
C ALA A 47 -25.08 -23.18 6.59
N ARG A 48 -26.36 -23.39 6.33
CA ARG A 48 -27.11 -24.57 6.78
C ARG A 48 -26.96 -25.72 5.80
N ASP A 49 -27.06 -25.41 4.51
CA ASP A 49 -26.98 -26.37 3.43
C ASP A 49 -26.21 -25.77 2.25
N ILE A 50 -25.45 -26.59 1.55
CA ILE A 50 -24.77 -26.21 0.32
C ILE A 50 -25.02 -27.26 -0.76
N THR A 51 -25.32 -26.81 -1.97
CA THR A 51 -25.44 -27.64 -3.16
C THR A 51 -24.46 -27.17 -4.22
N VAL A 52 -23.64 -28.06 -4.76
CA VAL A 52 -22.79 -27.77 -5.93
C VAL A 52 -23.64 -27.81 -7.19
N LYS A 53 -23.57 -26.78 -8.03
CA LYS A 53 -24.23 -26.72 -9.34
C LYS A 53 -23.20 -26.63 -10.45
N ILE A 54 -23.16 -27.62 -11.33
CA ILE A 54 -22.21 -27.65 -12.46
C ILE A 54 -22.66 -26.65 -13.54
N THR A 55 -21.84 -25.64 -13.81
CA THR A 55 -22.21 -24.49 -14.67
C THR A 55 -22.62 -24.91 -16.08
N SER A 56 -21.91 -25.87 -16.67
CA SER A 56 -22.14 -26.31 -18.06
C SER A 56 -23.40 -27.17 -18.26
N THR A 57 -23.91 -27.81 -17.21
CA THR A 57 -25.04 -28.77 -17.32
C THR A 57 -26.23 -28.44 -16.46
N GLY A 58 -26.08 -27.53 -15.49
CA GLY A 58 -27.08 -27.25 -14.46
C GLY A 58 -27.30 -28.38 -13.45
N LYS A 59 -26.59 -29.51 -13.55
CA LYS A 59 -26.72 -30.62 -12.61
C LYS A 59 -26.26 -30.21 -11.22
N THR A 60 -27.03 -30.59 -10.21
CA THR A 60 -26.82 -30.26 -8.81
C THR A 60 -26.43 -31.48 -7.98
N TYR A 61 -25.57 -31.28 -6.99
CA TYR A 61 -25.09 -32.31 -6.07
C TYR A 61 -25.13 -31.73 -4.65
N GLN A 62 -25.89 -32.35 -3.76
CA GLN A 62 -25.96 -31.90 -2.36
C GLN A 62 -24.63 -32.17 -1.66
N MET A 63 -24.12 -31.18 -0.91
CA MET A 63 -22.95 -31.37 -0.06
C MET A 63 -23.37 -31.92 1.31
N GLU A 64 -22.52 -32.76 1.87
CA GLU A 64 -22.68 -33.32 3.20
C GLU A 64 -21.92 -32.45 4.22
N LEU A 65 -22.56 -32.14 5.34
CA LEU A 65 -21.93 -31.43 6.46
C LEU A 65 -20.88 -32.35 7.11
N ALA A 66 -19.62 -31.97 7.05
CA ALA A 66 -18.50 -32.70 7.62
C ALA A 66 -18.20 -32.23 9.06
N ASP A 67 -18.36 -30.94 9.32
CA ASP A 67 -18.12 -30.30 10.62
C ASP A 67 -19.19 -29.23 10.88
N ASP A 68 -19.71 -29.17 12.09
CA ASP A 68 -20.83 -28.29 12.47
C ASP A 68 -20.46 -26.81 12.51
N ALA A 69 -19.17 -26.47 12.44
CA ALA A 69 -18.70 -25.11 12.21
C ALA A 69 -18.92 -24.60 10.78
N GLY A 70 -19.52 -25.41 9.89
CA GLY A 70 -19.91 -25.02 8.53
C GLY A 70 -18.97 -25.53 7.45
N PHE A 71 -18.34 -26.69 7.65
CA PHE A 71 -17.54 -27.36 6.63
C PHE A 71 -18.39 -28.38 5.88
N PHE A 72 -18.40 -28.31 4.55
CA PHE A 72 -19.19 -29.15 3.67
C PHE A 72 -18.31 -29.81 2.61
N ALA A 73 -18.68 -31.02 2.18
CA ALA A 73 -18.02 -31.73 1.11
C ALA A 73 -19.00 -32.46 0.17
N ALA A 74 -18.67 -32.55 -1.11
CA ALA A 74 -19.39 -33.38 -2.09
C ALA A 74 -18.41 -34.10 -3.03
N LEU A 75 -18.57 -35.41 -3.18
CA LEU A 75 -17.88 -36.18 -4.20
C LEU A 75 -18.75 -36.32 -5.46
N ILE A 76 -18.31 -35.72 -6.55
CA ILE A 76 -19.05 -35.68 -7.81
C ILE A 76 -18.45 -36.73 -8.76
N PRO A 77 -19.24 -37.69 -9.27
CA PRO A 77 -18.73 -38.81 -10.08
C PRO A 77 -18.34 -38.35 -11.50
N ARG A 78 -17.18 -37.71 -11.62
CA ARG A 78 -16.61 -37.15 -12.84
C ARG A 78 -15.12 -37.43 -12.92
N LYS A 79 -14.61 -37.55 -14.15
CA LYS A 79 -13.18 -37.79 -14.42
C LYS A 79 -12.39 -36.53 -14.77
N THR A 80 -13.06 -35.39 -14.91
CA THR A 80 -12.46 -34.11 -15.28
C THR A 80 -13.04 -32.98 -14.44
N MET A 81 -12.19 -31.97 -14.21
CA MET A 81 -12.60 -30.71 -13.60
C MET A 81 -13.74 -30.06 -14.39
N ALA A 82 -14.66 -29.43 -13.69
CA ALA A 82 -15.74 -28.66 -14.27
C ALA A 82 -15.95 -27.37 -13.46
N ASP A 83 -16.27 -26.28 -14.15
CA ASP A 83 -16.69 -25.06 -13.48
C ASP A 83 -18.05 -25.28 -12.79
N TYR A 84 -18.21 -24.69 -11.61
CA TYR A 84 -19.38 -24.82 -10.76
C TYR A 84 -19.68 -23.52 -10.01
N THR A 85 -20.89 -23.45 -9.48
CA THR A 85 -21.32 -22.48 -8.46
C THR A 85 -21.81 -23.23 -7.23
N LEU A 86 -21.88 -22.53 -6.10
CA LEU A 86 -22.44 -23.04 -4.85
C LEU A 86 -23.80 -22.37 -4.62
N LEU A 87 -24.84 -23.18 -4.47
CA LEU A 87 -26.12 -22.74 -3.94
C LEU A 87 -26.07 -22.88 -2.42
N VAL A 88 -26.03 -21.76 -1.71
CA VAL A 88 -25.84 -21.70 -0.26
C VAL A 88 -27.14 -21.25 0.40
N PHE A 89 -27.69 -22.10 1.26
CA PHE A 89 -28.80 -21.73 2.13
C PHE A 89 -28.26 -21.34 3.50
N TYR A 90 -28.43 -20.07 3.86
CA TYR A 90 -27.87 -19.47 5.06
C TYR A 90 -28.79 -19.66 6.28
N ASP A 91 -28.21 -19.55 7.47
CA ASP A 91 -28.92 -19.63 8.75
C ASP A 91 -29.99 -18.53 8.96
N ASN A 92 -29.85 -17.41 8.27
CA ASN A 92 -30.86 -16.35 8.22
C ASN A 92 -32.03 -16.64 7.25
N GLY A 93 -32.04 -17.80 6.59
CA GLY A 93 -33.08 -18.21 5.63
C GLY A 93 -32.89 -17.69 4.20
N THR A 94 -31.76 -17.05 3.89
CA THR A 94 -31.47 -16.57 2.54
C THR A 94 -30.87 -17.69 1.68
N LEU A 95 -31.25 -17.76 0.41
CA LEU A 95 -30.60 -18.61 -0.59
C LEU A 95 -29.79 -17.74 -1.55
N GLY A 96 -28.51 -18.07 -1.73
CA GLY A 96 -27.62 -17.38 -2.68
C GLY A 96 -26.92 -18.36 -3.62
N GLU A 97 -26.72 -17.96 -4.88
CA GLU A 97 -25.80 -18.65 -5.80
C GLU A 97 -24.49 -17.85 -5.87
N ILE A 98 -23.37 -18.48 -5.49
CA ILE A 98 -22.06 -17.83 -5.42
C ILE A 98 -21.03 -18.58 -6.24
N HIS A 99 -20.01 -17.86 -6.73
CA HIS A 99 -18.78 -18.46 -7.19
C HIS A 99 -17.87 -18.76 -6.00
N ASP A 100 -17.25 -19.94 -5.99
CA ASP A 100 -16.36 -20.36 -4.91
C ASP A 100 -15.00 -19.61 -5.01
N PRO A 101 -14.61 -18.80 -4.02
CA PRO A 101 -13.33 -18.09 -4.01
C PRO A 101 -12.11 -19.03 -4.14
N TYR A 102 -12.24 -20.28 -3.70
CA TYR A 102 -11.15 -21.26 -3.69
C TYR A 102 -11.02 -22.03 -5.02
N SER A 103 -11.86 -21.74 -6.01
CA SER A 103 -11.80 -22.34 -7.36
C SER A 103 -10.87 -21.61 -8.34
N PHE A 104 -10.26 -20.49 -7.92
CA PHE A 104 -9.44 -19.62 -8.75
C PHE A 104 -7.94 -19.84 -8.52
N ALA A 105 -7.18 -19.94 -9.62
CA ALA A 105 -5.74 -20.16 -9.60
C ALA A 105 -4.95 -18.94 -9.08
N PRO A 106 -3.67 -19.12 -8.70
CA PRO A 106 -2.76 -18.03 -8.38
C PRO A 106 -2.63 -16.94 -9.44
N GLN A 107 -2.51 -15.68 -9.00
CA GLN A 107 -2.32 -14.53 -9.89
C GLN A 107 -0.86 -14.02 -9.91
N PHE A 108 -0.05 -14.42 -8.93
CA PHE A 108 1.41 -14.32 -9.02
C PHE A 108 1.98 -15.45 -9.88
N THR A 109 2.95 -15.09 -10.73
CA THR A 109 3.79 -16.07 -11.42
C THR A 109 5.08 -16.33 -10.62
N ASP A 110 5.76 -17.45 -10.88
CA ASP A 110 7.09 -17.72 -10.28
C ASP A 110 8.10 -16.60 -10.56
N ALA A 111 7.99 -15.94 -11.72
CA ALA A 111 8.86 -14.82 -12.06
C ALA A 111 8.57 -13.58 -11.20
N ASP A 112 7.29 -13.33 -10.86
CA ASP A 112 6.92 -12.25 -9.93
C ASP A 112 7.49 -12.53 -8.53
N LEU A 113 7.34 -13.76 -8.03
CA LEU A 113 7.84 -14.16 -6.72
C LEU A 113 9.36 -13.98 -6.62
N LYS A 114 10.11 -14.48 -7.62
CA LYS A 114 11.57 -14.33 -7.67
C LYS A 114 12.02 -12.87 -7.72
N LYS A 115 11.32 -12.02 -8.48
CA LYS A 115 11.63 -10.58 -8.53
C LYS A 115 11.38 -9.91 -7.19
N PHE A 116 10.29 -10.26 -6.52
CA PHE A 116 9.95 -9.70 -5.21
C PHE A 116 10.94 -10.14 -4.13
N GLU A 117 11.29 -11.43 -4.09
CA GLU A 117 12.30 -11.96 -3.17
C GLU A 117 13.67 -11.30 -3.36
N ALA A 118 14.05 -11.00 -4.61
CA ALA A 118 15.27 -10.29 -4.94
C ALA A 118 15.19 -8.76 -4.72
N GLY A 119 14.03 -8.22 -4.35
CA GLY A 119 13.85 -6.79 -4.10
C GLY A 119 13.86 -5.91 -5.35
N ILE A 120 13.48 -6.46 -6.51
CA ILE A 120 13.56 -5.80 -7.83
C ILE A 120 12.24 -5.87 -8.61
N HIS A 121 11.12 -6.06 -7.93
CA HIS A 121 9.77 -5.99 -8.53
C HIS A 121 9.23 -4.56 -8.42
N TYR A 122 9.71 -3.68 -9.30
CA TYR A 122 9.39 -2.25 -9.28
C TYR A 122 7.93 -1.91 -9.62
N GLY A 123 7.19 -2.85 -10.21
CA GLY A 123 5.77 -2.75 -10.48
C GLY A 123 4.91 -3.60 -9.54
N ILE A 124 5.42 -3.94 -8.34
CA ILE A 124 4.74 -4.84 -7.39
C ILE A 124 3.36 -4.32 -6.97
N TYR A 125 3.14 -3.00 -7.00
CA TYR A 125 1.85 -2.37 -6.69
C TYR A 125 0.74 -2.74 -7.68
N ASN A 126 1.07 -3.36 -8.83
CA ASN A 126 0.08 -3.94 -9.75
C ASN A 126 -0.39 -5.34 -9.34
N LYS A 127 0.19 -5.89 -8.27
CA LYS A 127 -0.08 -7.24 -7.77
C LYS A 127 -0.46 -7.20 -6.28
N MET A 128 0.36 -6.55 -5.45
CA MET A 128 0.04 -6.31 -4.04
C MET A 128 -1.10 -5.32 -3.89
N GLY A 129 -1.85 -5.42 -2.81
CA GLY A 129 -3.00 -4.59 -2.54
C GLY A 129 -4.32 -5.26 -2.96
N ALA A 130 -5.33 -4.44 -3.25
CA ALA A 130 -6.62 -4.89 -3.77
C ALA A 130 -6.86 -4.38 -5.19
N HIS A 131 -7.09 -5.30 -6.13
CA HIS A 131 -7.25 -5.01 -7.55
C HIS A 131 -8.58 -5.57 -8.06
N PRO A 132 -9.55 -4.70 -8.41
CA PRO A 132 -10.71 -5.12 -9.19
C PRO A 132 -10.26 -5.77 -10.51
N MET A 133 -10.73 -6.99 -10.76
CA MET A 133 -10.38 -7.71 -11.99
C MET A 133 -11.41 -8.77 -12.35
N THR A 134 -11.30 -9.30 -13.57
CA THR A 134 -12.11 -10.43 -14.05
C THR A 134 -11.23 -11.66 -14.24
N VAL A 135 -11.53 -12.75 -13.52
CA VAL A 135 -10.81 -14.03 -13.64
C VAL A 135 -11.81 -15.08 -14.12
N LYS A 136 -11.48 -15.80 -15.20
CA LYS A 136 -12.38 -16.80 -15.83
C LYS A 136 -13.81 -16.27 -16.08
N GLY A 137 -13.93 -15.02 -16.55
CA GLY A 137 -15.21 -14.37 -16.82
C GLY A 137 -16.01 -13.95 -15.56
N THR A 138 -15.46 -14.15 -14.36
CA THR A 138 -16.08 -13.74 -13.09
C THR A 138 -15.44 -12.46 -12.59
N ALA A 139 -16.25 -11.41 -12.38
CA ALA A 139 -15.79 -10.16 -11.79
C ALA A 139 -15.65 -10.28 -10.27
N GLY A 140 -14.62 -9.66 -9.72
CA GLY A 140 -14.36 -9.64 -8.28
C GLY A 140 -13.13 -8.80 -7.96
N VAL A 141 -12.54 -9.03 -6.80
CA VAL A 141 -11.34 -8.32 -6.35
C VAL A 141 -10.28 -9.34 -5.96
N TYR A 142 -9.09 -9.13 -6.48
CA TYR A 142 -7.89 -9.86 -6.09
C TYR A 142 -7.18 -9.11 -4.97
N PHE A 143 -6.84 -9.83 -3.91
CA PHE A 143 -6.15 -9.32 -2.73
C PHE A 143 -4.81 -10.01 -2.58
N ALA A 144 -3.75 -9.25 -2.28
CA ALA A 144 -2.46 -9.80 -1.92
C ALA A 144 -1.70 -8.93 -0.93
N VAL A 145 -1.03 -9.57 0.04
CA VAL A 145 -0.26 -8.90 1.07
C VAL A 145 0.96 -9.70 1.49
N TRP A 146 2.04 -9.00 1.83
CA TRP A 146 3.26 -9.62 2.35
C TRP A 146 3.23 -9.68 3.88
N ALA A 147 3.20 -10.89 4.42
CA ALA A 147 3.14 -11.19 5.86
C ALA A 147 3.93 -12.48 6.18
N PRO A 148 5.26 -12.49 5.96
CA PRO A 148 6.06 -13.71 5.86
C PRO A 148 6.04 -14.62 7.10
N CYS A 149 5.86 -14.04 8.28
CA CYS A 149 5.85 -14.74 9.55
C CYS A 149 4.44 -14.99 10.11
N ALA A 150 3.38 -14.53 9.42
CA ALA A 150 2.00 -14.81 9.81
C ALA A 150 1.72 -16.32 9.76
N MET A 151 0.88 -16.77 10.68
CA MET A 151 0.31 -18.12 10.64
C MET A 151 -0.75 -18.20 9.54
N ARG A 152 -1.67 -17.22 9.53
CA ARG A 152 -2.76 -17.12 8.57
C ARG A 152 -3.13 -15.66 8.34
N VAL A 153 -3.48 -15.32 7.10
CA VAL A 153 -4.07 -14.03 6.75
C VAL A 153 -5.46 -14.24 6.17
N SER A 154 -6.40 -13.36 6.46
CA SER A 154 -7.74 -13.37 5.88
C SER A 154 -8.16 -11.97 5.46
N VAL A 155 -8.94 -11.88 4.39
CA VAL A 155 -9.55 -10.60 4.01
C VAL A 155 -10.86 -10.46 4.77
N VAL A 156 -11.06 -9.33 5.45
CA VAL A 156 -12.28 -9.04 6.20
C VAL A 156 -12.85 -7.69 5.78
N GLY A 157 -14.17 -7.58 5.73
CA GLY A 157 -14.89 -6.37 5.35
C GLY A 157 -16.39 -6.58 5.43
N ASP A 158 -17.16 -5.60 4.98
CA ASP A 158 -18.62 -5.66 5.06
C ASP A 158 -19.19 -6.86 4.28
N PHE A 159 -18.57 -7.21 3.16
CA PHE A 159 -18.97 -8.32 2.29
C PHE A 159 -18.85 -9.71 2.96
N ASN A 160 -18.15 -9.81 4.09
CA ASN A 160 -18.08 -11.05 4.86
C ASN A 160 -18.35 -10.86 6.36
N LEU A 161 -19.03 -9.77 6.75
CA LEU A 161 -19.38 -9.46 8.14
C LEU A 161 -18.16 -9.34 9.07
N TRP A 162 -17.02 -8.93 8.50
CA TRP A 162 -15.76 -8.82 9.23
C TRP A 162 -15.28 -10.14 9.88
N ASP A 163 -15.72 -11.31 9.37
CA ASP A 163 -15.35 -12.62 9.90
C ASP A 163 -14.15 -13.22 9.15
N GLY A 164 -12.99 -13.28 9.82
CA GLY A 164 -11.74 -13.80 9.25
C GLY A 164 -11.75 -15.30 8.94
N ARG A 165 -12.78 -16.06 9.33
CA ARG A 165 -12.89 -17.48 8.97
C ARG A 165 -13.32 -17.69 7.52
N ARG A 166 -14.01 -16.70 6.93
CA ARG A 166 -14.71 -16.83 5.63
C ARG A 166 -13.84 -16.70 4.39
N HIS A 167 -12.79 -15.87 4.44
CA HIS A 167 -11.92 -15.60 3.29
C HIS A 167 -10.44 -15.70 3.68
N GLN A 168 -10.05 -16.89 4.14
CA GLN A 168 -8.67 -17.24 4.46
C GLN A 168 -7.82 -17.28 3.18
N MET A 169 -6.67 -16.62 3.19
CA MET A 169 -5.78 -16.45 2.03
C MET A 169 -4.78 -17.59 1.93
N ARG A 170 -4.31 -17.92 0.72
CA ARG A 170 -3.21 -18.88 0.54
C ARG A 170 -1.85 -18.19 0.60
N LYS A 171 -0.90 -18.79 1.32
CA LYS A 171 0.51 -18.43 1.24
C LYS A 171 1.15 -19.01 -0.03
N LEU A 172 1.88 -18.19 -0.77
CA LEU A 172 2.57 -18.58 -2.01
C LEU A 172 3.98 -19.09 -1.72
N GLY A 173 4.08 -20.39 -1.42
CA GLY A 173 5.34 -21.03 -1.05
C GLY A 173 6.02 -20.30 0.12
N GLU A 174 7.34 -20.11 0.01
CA GLU A 174 8.14 -19.45 1.04
C GLU A 174 8.28 -17.94 0.87
N SER A 175 7.66 -17.34 -0.15
CA SER A 175 7.75 -15.89 -0.44
C SER A 175 7.20 -15.01 0.70
N GLY A 176 6.31 -15.57 1.51
CA GLY A 176 5.59 -14.82 2.55
C GLY A 176 4.43 -13.98 2.03
N ILE A 177 4.09 -14.11 0.75
CA ILE A 177 2.94 -13.44 0.13
C ILE A 177 1.71 -14.29 0.35
N PHE A 178 0.64 -13.67 0.85
CA PHE A 178 -0.69 -14.23 0.94
C PHE A 178 -1.57 -13.64 -0.16
N GLU A 179 -2.40 -14.45 -0.82
CA GLU A 179 -3.35 -13.96 -1.83
C GLU A 179 -4.70 -14.70 -1.82
N ILE A 180 -5.72 -14.03 -2.36
CA ILE A 180 -7.02 -14.63 -2.71
C ILE A 180 -7.74 -13.78 -3.76
N PHE A 181 -8.52 -14.41 -4.64
CA PHE A 181 -9.50 -13.71 -5.47
C PHE A 181 -10.88 -13.95 -4.88
N ILE A 182 -11.63 -12.88 -4.61
CA ILE A 182 -12.98 -12.95 -4.03
C ILE A 182 -13.99 -12.46 -5.07
N PRO A 183 -14.78 -13.37 -5.65
CA PRO A 183 -15.85 -13.03 -6.59
C PRO A 183 -16.89 -12.08 -5.99
N GLY A 184 -17.41 -11.17 -6.82
CA GLY A 184 -18.55 -10.31 -6.45
C GLY A 184 -18.23 -9.12 -5.54
N VAL A 185 -17.03 -9.05 -4.96
CA VAL A 185 -16.55 -7.83 -4.30
C VAL A 185 -16.40 -6.71 -5.33
N LYS A 186 -16.75 -5.47 -4.95
CA LYS A 186 -16.83 -4.31 -5.85
C LYS A 186 -15.84 -3.22 -5.45
N LYS A 187 -15.53 -2.31 -6.39
CA LYS A 187 -14.93 -1.00 -6.11
C LYS A 187 -15.75 -0.30 -5.01
N GLY A 188 -15.05 0.33 -4.07
CA GLY A 188 -15.63 0.98 -2.89
C GLY A 188 -15.85 0.05 -1.68
N ALA A 189 -15.60 -1.26 -1.80
CA ALA A 189 -15.68 -2.15 -0.66
C ALA A 189 -14.62 -1.79 0.40
N VAL A 190 -15.05 -1.68 1.66
CA VAL A 190 -14.20 -1.44 2.81
C VAL A 190 -13.62 -2.77 3.31
N TYR A 191 -12.32 -2.83 3.55
CA TYR A 191 -11.64 -4.05 3.97
C TYR A 191 -10.40 -3.82 4.84
N LYS A 192 -10.01 -4.87 5.56
CA LYS A 192 -8.70 -5.02 6.21
C LYS A 192 -8.19 -6.45 6.03
N TYR A 193 -6.94 -6.66 6.41
CA TYR A 193 -6.42 -8.00 6.65
C TYR A 193 -6.54 -8.36 8.13
N GLU A 194 -7.15 -9.50 8.43
CA GLU A 194 -7.04 -10.15 9.74
C GLU A 194 -5.82 -11.06 9.73
N VAL A 195 -4.78 -10.68 10.47
CA VAL A 195 -3.50 -11.39 10.52
C VAL A 195 -3.45 -12.17 11.83
N LYS A 196 -3.45 -13.50 11.73
CA LYS A 196 -3.23 -14.39 12.88
C LYS A 196 -1.73 -14.58 13.08
N PHE A 197 -1.25 -14.16 14.22
CA PHE A 197 0.15 -14.31 14.61
C PHE A 197 0.40 -15.76 15.04
N LYS A 198 1.67 -16.19 15.05
CA LYS A 198 2.04 -17.52 15.57
C LYS A 198 1.70 -17.67 17.05
N ASN A 199 1.77 -16.57 17.79
CA ASN A 199 1.42 -16.49 19.20
C ASN A 199 0.53 -15.25 19.40
N GLY A 200 -0.58 -15.40 20.12
CA GLY A 200 -1.49 -14.31 20.45
C GLY A 200 -2.70 -14.20 19.53
N ASP A 201 -3.54 -13.22 19.82
CA ASP A 201 -4.81 -13.01 19.12
C ASP A 201 -4.59 -12.41 17.72
N PRO A 202 -5.50 -12.67 16.77
CA PRO A 202 -5.46 -12.01 15.46
C PRO A 202 -5.58 -10.49 15.58
N ALA A 203 -4.91 -9.77 14.68
CA ALA A 203 -4.98 -8.32 14.59
C ALA A 203 -5.54 -7.87 13.24
N LEU A 204 -6.29 -6.77 13.24
CA LEU A 204 -6.75 -6.11 12.03
C LEU A 204 -5.71 -5.10 11.55
N LYS A 205 -5.25 -5.28 10.32
CA LYS A 205 -4.26 -4.44 9.65
C LYS A 205 -4.85 -3.77 8.42
N ALA A 206 -4.59 -2.48 8.26
CA ALA A 206 -4.79 -1.80 6.99
C ALA A 206 -3.84 -2.39 5.94
N ASP A 207 -4.25 -2.34 4.68
CA ASP A 207 -3.42 -2.82 3.58
C ASP A 207 -2.25 -1.86 3.33
N PRO A 208 -0.97 -2.30 3.44
CA PRO A 208 0.19 -1.46 3.16
C PRO A 208 0.22 -0.93 1.71
N TYR A 209 -0.43 -1.64 0.79
CA TYR A 209 -0.54 -1.34 -0.64
C TYR A 209 -1.96 -0.87 -1.02
N ALA A 210 -2.74 -0.35 -0.06
CA ALA A 210 -4.06 0.19 -0.35
C ALA A 210 -4.00 1.33 -1.39
N ASN A 211 -4.89 1.30 -2.38
CA ASN A 211 -5.08 2.41 -3.33
C ASN A 211 -5.95 3.53 -2.75
N TYR A 212 -6.75 3.23 -1.73
CA TYR A 212 -7.61 4.19 -1.04
C TYR A 212 -7.87 3.75 0.41
N ALA A 213 -8.26 4.69 1.27
CA ALA A 213 -8.51 4.47 2.69
C ALA A 213 -9.76 5.23 3.16
N GLU A 214 -10.35 4.79 4.26
CA GLU A 214 -11.39 5.55 4.94
C GLU A 214 -10.85 6.86 5.53
N LEU A 215 -11.74 7.84 5.68
CA LEU A 215 -11.41 9.10 6.35
C LEU A 215 -11.08 8.87 7.83
N ARG A 216 -9.90 9.34 8.23
CA ARG A 216 -9.47 9.34 9.64
C ARG A 216 -10.55 9.95 10.57
N PRO A 217 -10.83 9.34 11.75
CA PRO A 217 -10.01 8.34 12.43
C PRO A 217 -10.29 6.88 12.04
N ASN A 218 -11.16 6.62 11.05
CA ASN A 218 -11.32 5.28 10.51
C ASN A 218 -10.04 4.83 9.80
N THR A 219 -9.86 3.51 9.67
CA THR A 219 -8.55 2.91 9.37
C THR A 219 -8.63 1.75 8.38
N ALA A 220 -9.80 1.42 7.84
CA ALA A 220 -9.87 0.39 6.82
C ALA A 220 -9.40 0.91 5.47
N SER A 221 -8.89 -0.01 4.67
CA SER A 221 -8.58 0.22 3.27
C SER A 221 -9.86 0.14 2.45
N VAL A 222 -9.87 0.78 1.29
CA VAL A 222 -11.02 0.78 0.38
C VAL A 222 -10.55 0.29 -0.97
N VAL A 223 -11.27 -0.68 -1.54
CA VAL A 223 -10.98 -1.19 -2.89
C VAL A 223 -11.18 -0.07 -3.90
N TRP A 224 -10.13 0.27 -4.65
CA TRP A 224 -10.20 1.31 -5.68
C TRP A 224 -9.42 0.89 -6.94
N ASP A 225 -10.05 1.07 -8.10
CA ASP A 225 -9.41 0.85 -9.40
C ASP A 225 -8.79 2.16 -9.89
N LEU A 226 -7.47 2.17 -10.05
CA LEU A 226 -6.70 3.33 -10.51
C LEU A 226 -6.64 3.43 -12.05
N ASN A 227 -7.26 2.51 -12.80
CA ASN A 227 -7.19 2.50 -14.26
C ASN A 227 -8.41 3.16 -14.94
N GLU A 228 -9.37 3.68 -14.17
CA GLU A 228 -10.60 4.28 -14.73
C GLU A 228 -10.44 5.76 -15.14
N TYR A 229 -9.52 6.50 -14.52
CA TYR A 229 -9.29 7.92 -14.81
C TYR A 229 -8.66 8.11 -16.21
N GLN A 230 -9.14 9.10 -16.96
CA GLN A 230 -8.65 9.46 -18.28
C GLN A 230 -7.82 10.75 -18.21
N TRP A 231 -6.50 10.62 -18.37
CA TRP A 231 -5.54 11.72 -18.36
C TRP A 231 -5.59 12.56 -19.62
N ASN A 232 -5.33 13.87 -19.50
CA ASN A 232 -5.29 14.82 -20.62
C ASN A 232 -3.98 15.63 -20.66
N ASP A 233 -2.94 15.18 -19.95
CA ASP A 233 -1.67 15.87 -19.76
C ASP A 233 -0.53 15.38 -20.67
N GLY A 234 -0.86 14.67 -21.76
CA GLY A 234 0.15 14.09 -22.66
C GLY A 234 1.17 15.11 -23.20
N GLU A 235 0.74 16.32 -23.55
CA GLU A 235 1.65 17.38 -23.99
C GLU A 235 2.61 17.84 -22.88
N TRP A 236 2.14 17.88 -21.62
CA TRP A 236 2.97 18.20 -20.46
C TRP A 236 4.03 17.11 -20.25
N MET A 237 3.62 15.85 -20.25
CA MET A 237 4.52 14.71 -20.03
C MET A 237 5.62 14.64 -21.11
N ASP A 238 5.26 14.87 -22.38
CA ASP A 238 6.21 14.94 -23.49
C ASP A 238 7.21 16.10 -23.37
N LYS A 239 6.73 17.27 -22.89
CA LYS A 239 7.58 18.44 -22.66
C LYS A 239 8.52 18.21 -21.47
N ARG A 240 8.00 17.66 -20.37
CA ARG A 240 8.76 17.35 -19.15
C ARG A 240 9.94 16.43 -19.47
N ALA A 241 9.70 15.35 -20.22
CA ALA A 241 10.75 14.40 -20.61
C ALA A 241 11.90 15.02 -21.42
N LYS A 242 11.65 16.13 -22.13
CA LYS A 242 12.64 16.85 -22.95
C LYS A 242 13.28 18.04 -22.23
N THR A 243 12.76 18.42 -21.07
CA THR A 243 13.19 19.62 -20.36
C THR A 243 14.36 19.30 -19.45
N ASP A 244 15.47 20.04 -19.61
CA ASP A 244 16.56 20.03 -18.63
C ASP A 244 16.23 21.01 -17.49
N THR A 245 15.86 20.44 -16.34
CA THR A 245 15.49 21.19 -15.13
C THR A 245 16.63 22.03 -14.57
N LYS A 246 17.90 21.79 -14.95
CA LYS A 246 19.05 22.60 -14.55
C LYS A 246 19.13 23.95 -15.27
N THR A 247 18.50 24.06 -16.43
CA THR A 247 18.52 25.29 -17.25
C THR A 247 17.15 25.96 -17.31
N ALA A 248 16.07 25.23 -17.00
CA ALA A 248 14.72 25.77 -16.89
C ALA A 248 14.48 26.50 -15.56
N PRO A 249 13.57 27.49 -15.50
CA PRO A 249 13.20 28.14 -14.25
C PRO A 249 12.43 27.20 -13.33
N MET A 250 12.90 27.08 -12.08
CA MET A 250 12.24 26.33 -11.02
C MET A 250 11.99 27.23 -9.82
N SER A 251 10.75 27.69 -9.67
CA SER A 251 10.28 28.45 -8.51
C SER A 251 9.09 27.72 -7.92
N VAL A 252 9.25 27.29 -6.67
CA VAL A 252 8.38 26.32 -6.02
C VAL A 252 7.58 27.01 -4.91
N TYR A 253 6.27 26.80 -4.90
CA TYR A 253 5.39 27.21 -3.81
C TYR A 253 5.04 25.98 -2.95
N GLU A 254 5.58 25.89 -1.74
CA GLU A 254 5.32 24.81 -0.79
C GLU A 254 3.94 24.97 -0.12
N VAL A 255 3.14 23.90 -0.08
CA VAL A 255 1.74 23.94 0.36
C VAL A 255 1.38 22.74 1.23
N HIS A 256 0.80 23.04 2.40
CA HIS A 256 0.00 22.07 3.15
C HIS A 256 -1.48 22.18 2.73
N LEU A 257 -1.98 21.22 1.95
CA LEU A 257 -3.37 21.26 1.42
C LEU A 257 -4.43 21.39 2.53
N GLY A 258 -4.20 20.74 3.68
CA GLY A 258 -5.14 20.75 4.79
C GLY A 258 -5.22 22.08 5.57
N SER A 259 -4.37 23.06 5.28
CA SER A 259 -4.38 24.37 5.96
C SER A 259 -4.21 25.58 5.05
N TRP A 260 -3.91 25.39 3.76
CA TRP A 260 -3.82 26.49 2.80
C TRP A 260 -5.14 27.27 2.68
N MET A 261 -6.25 26.54 2.58
CA MET A 261 -7.59 27.11 2.63
C MET A 261 -8.56 26.11 3.26
N ARG A 262 -9.47 26.60 4.12
CA ARG A 262 -10.49 25.79 4.79
C ARG A 262 -11.88 26.36 4.57
N LYS A 263 -12.87 25.48 4.56
CA LYS A 263 -14.30 25.81 4.63
C LYS A 263 -14.71 25.97 6.08
N GLU A 264 -15.86 26.59 6.30
CA GLU A 264 -16.52 26.53 7.60
C GLU A 264 -16.87 25.07 7.93
N THR A 265 -16.53 24.64 9.14
CA THR A 265 -16.87 23.31 9.63
C THR A 265 -18.38 23.16 9.75
N LYS A 266 -18.93 22.11 9.15
CA LYS A 266 -20.36 21.83 9.18
C LYS A 266 -20.72 20.95 10.37
N THR A 267 -21.95 21.10 10.83
CA THR A 267 -22.58 20.21 11.80
C THR A 267 -23.78 19.52 11.17
N ASP A 268 -24.08 18.30 11.62
CA ASP A 268 -25.29 17.59 11.23
C ASP A 268 -26.53 18.08 12.00
N ASP A 269 -27.70 17.52 11.68
CA ASP A 269 -28.98 17.87 12.33
C ASP A 269 -29.01 17.57 13.84
N THR A 270 -28.02 16.81 14.36
CA THR A 270 -27.86 16.48 15.78
C THR A 270 -26.87 17.40 16.50
N GLY A 271 -26.25 18.34 15.78
CA GLY A 271 -25.24 19.26 16.30
C GLY A 271 -23.83 18.68 16.37
N HIS A 272 -23.59 17.48 15.83
CA HIS A 272 -22.24 16.90 15.78
C HIS A 272 -21.47 17.41 14.57
N VAL A 273 -20.16 17.62 14.75
CA VAL A 273 -19.26 18.03 13.67
C VAL A 273 -19.16 16.94 12.61
N ILE A 274 -19.36 17.32 11.35
CA ILE A 274 -19.14 16.42 10.21
C ILE A 274 -17.64 16.40 9.93
N THR A 275 -16.98 15.30 10.32
CA THR A 275 -15.54 15.08 10.13
C THR A 275 -15.13 15.32 8.68
N GLY A 276 -14.13 16.20 8.47
CA GLY A 276 -13.57 16.51 7.15
C GLY A 276 -14.34 17.55 6.34
N SER A 277 -15.49 18.04 6.83
CA SER A 277 -16.29 19.06 6.13
C SER A 277 -15.56 20.41 5.96
N GLU A 278 -14.53 20.65 6.77
CA GLU A 278 -13.66 21.82 6.72
C GLU A 278 -12.68 21.80 5.52
N PHE A 279 -12.46 20.64 4.91
CA PHE A 279 -11.50 20.51 3.83
C PHE A 279 -12.13 20.80 2.46
N TYR A 280 -11.29 21.35 1.57
CA TYR A 280 -11.62 21.38 0.15
C TYR A 280 -11.28 20.03 -0.48
N ASN A 281 -12.15 19.56 -1.37
CA ASN A 281 -11.83 18.42 -2.21
C ASN A 281 -10.69 18.78 -3.19
N TYR A 282 -9.89 17.81 -3.61
CA TYR A 282 -8.80 17.97 -4.57
C TYR A 282 -9.22 18.72 -5.84
N ARG A 283 -10.43 18.46 -6.37
CA ARG A 283 -10.95 19.16 -7.55
C ARG A 283 -11.21 20.64 -7.31
N GLU A 284 -11.66 20.99 -6.11
CA GLU A 284 -11.99 22.36 -5.75
C GLU A 284 -10.72 23.16 -5.46
N ILE A 285 -9.79 22.58 -4.70
CA ILE A 285 -8.54 23.25 -4.33
C ILE A 285 -7.59 23.40 -5.51
N ALA A 286 -7.57 22.45 -6.46
CA ALA A 286 -6.74 22.53 -7.68
C ALA A 286 -6.97 23.84 -8.45
N LYS A 287 -8.23 24.22 -8.66
CA LYS A 287 -8.59 25.44 -9.40
C LYS A 287 -8.10 26.70 -8.69
N LYS A 288 -8.36 26.78 -7.39
CA LYS A 288 -7.99 27.93 -6.55
C LYS A 288 -6.48 28.07 -6.41
N LEU A 289 -5.79 26.95 -6.20
CA LEU A 289 -4.35 26.93 -6.04
C LEU A 289 -3.66 27.28 -7.35
N ALA A 290 -4.09 26.72 -8.48
CA ALA A 290 -3.51 27.05 -9.78
C ALA A 290 -3.65 28.55 -10.10
N GLU A 291 -4.84 29.13 -9.91
CA GLU A 291 -5.07 30.56 -10.12
C GLU A 291 -4.09 31.42 -9.31
N TYR A 292 -3.94 31.11 -8.02
CA TYR A 292 -3.00 31.80 -7.14
C TYR A 292 -1.52 31.62 -7.57
N VAL A 293 -1.12 30.39 -7.87
CA VAL A 293 0.26 30.04 -8.25
C VAL A 293 0.65 30.68 -9.58
N THR A 294 -0.27 30.72 -10.55
CA THR A 294 -0.08 31.40 -11.82
C THR A 294 0.01 32.91 -11.65
N ASP A 295 -0.87 33.54 -10.87
CA ASP A 295 -0.83 34.99 -10.61
C ASP A 295 0.48 35.42 -9.95
N MET A 296 0.98 34.59 -9.02
CA MET A 296 2.26 34.82 -8.33
C MET A 296 3.51 34.46 -9.16
N GLY A 297 3.34 33.80 -10.30
CA GLY A 297 4.44 33.47 -11.22
C GLY A 297 5.33 32.29 -10.81
N TYR A 298 4.84 31.38 -9.96
CA TYR A 298 5.55 30.14 -9.63
C TYR A 298 5.45 29.13 -10.78
N THR A 299 6.45 28.24 -10.89
CA THR A 299 6.46 27.19 -11.93
C THR A 299 6.04 25.83 -11.39
N HIS A 300 6.16 25.61 -10.09
CA HIS A 300 5.79 24.35 -9.43
C HIS A 300 5.08 24.61 -8.10
N VAL A 301 4.29 23.64 -7.67
CA VAL A 301 3.87 23.48 -6.28
C VAL A 301 4.60 22.28 -5.67
N GLU A 302 5.02 22.40 -4.41
CA GLU A 302 5.49 21.27 -3.60
C GLU A 302 4.46 21.00 -2.52
N LEU A 303 3.87 19.81 -2.55
CA LEU A 303 2.86 19.40 -1.58
C LEU A 303 3.55 18.70 -0.42
N MET A 304 3.27 19.17 0.80
CA MET A 304 3.53 18.37 2.00
C MET A 304 2.85 16.99 1.88
N PRO A 305 3.28 15.96 2.62
CA PRO A 305 2.94 14.57 2.29
C PRO A 305 1.44 14.35 2.12
N VAL A 306 1.07 13.90 0.91
CA VAL A 306 -0.32 13.60 0.53
C VAL A 306 -0.68 12.14 0.75
N MET A 307 0.27 11.29 1.12
CA MET A 307 0.01 9.88 1.47
C MET A 307 -0.87 9.79 2.71
N GLU A 308 -1.65 8.71 2.84
CA GLU A 308 -2.59 8.58 3.96
C GLU A 308 -1.86 8.51 5.31
N HIS A 309 -2.33 9.33 6.25
CA HIS A 309 -1.72 9.53 7.57
C HIS A 309 -2.81 9.77 8.61
N PRO A 310 -2.68 9.26 9.84
CA PRO A 310 -3.79 9.28 10.80
C PRO A 310 -3.95 10.59 11.56
N LEU A 311 -2.89 11.41 11.65
CA LEU A 311 -2.85 12.58 12.52
C LEU A 311 -2.55 13.85 11.73
N ASP A 312 -3.47 14.81 11.74
CA ASP A 312 -3.29 16.11 11.05
C ASP A 312 -2.10 16.90 11.58
N ALA A 313 -1.85 16.82 12.88
CA ALA A 313 -0.74 17.52 13.53
C ALA A 313 0.63 16.99 13.10
N SER A 314 0.69 15.83 12.43
CA SER A 314 1.94 15.35 11.80
C SER A 314 2.25 16.06 10.48
N TRP A 315 1.31 16.84 9.95
CA TRP A 315 1.39 17.48 8.63
C TRP A 315 1.62 16.52 7.46
N GLY A 316 1.35 15.23 7.68
CA GLY A 316 1.59 14.16 6.72
C GLY A 316 2.85 13.33 6.97
N TYR A 317 3.77 13.78 7.83
CA TYR A 317 5.07 13.11 8.04
C TYR A 317 5.00 11.80 8.86
N GLN A 318 3.81 11.39 9.31
CA GLN A 318 3.61 10.08 9.94
C GLN A 318 2.67 9.23 9.09
N VAL A 319 3.18 8.75 7.96
CA VAL A 319 2.42 8.02 6.94
C VAL A 319 2.13 6.58 7.39
N THR A 320 0.90 6.11 7.14
CA THR A 320 0.51 4.70 7.33
C THR A 320 0.00 4.05 6.04
N GLY A 321 -0.53 4.81 5.09
CA GLY A 321 -0.97 4.32 3.77
C GLY A 321 -0.15 4.93 2.64
N TYR A 322 0.97 4.29 2.29
CA TYR A 322 1.94 4.82 1.34
C TYR A 322 1.45 4.88 -0.11
N TYR A 323 0.53 3.99 -0.49
CA TYR A 323 0.02 3.84 -1.86
C TYR A 323 -1.35 4.53 -2.07
N ALA A 324 -1.84 5.28 -1.08
CA ALA A 324 -3.11 5.99 -1.16
C ALA A 324 -2.91 7.49 -0.93
N PRO A 325 -3.45 8.38 -1.78
CA PRO A 325 -3.61 9.78 -1.41
C PRO A 325 -4.63 9.88 -0.28
N THR A 326 -4.41 10.83 0.65
CA THR A 326 -5.24 10.95 1.83
C THR A 326 -6.68 11.26 1.47
N SER A 327 -7.58 10.51 2.09
CA SER A 327 -9.04 10.61 1.91
C SER A 327 -9.63 11.93 2.41
N ARG A 328 -8.88 12.74 3.17
CA ARG A 328 -9.28 14.08 3.64
C ARG A 328 -9.79 14.99 2.53
N PHE A 329 -9.21 14.86 1.34
CA PHE A 329 -9.48 15.76 0.23
C PHE A 329 -10.24 15.06 -0.92
N GLY A 330 -10.74 13.84 -0.72
CA GLY A 330 -11.55 13.13 -1.71
C GLY A 330 -10.99 11.78 -2.10
N THR A 331 -11.26 11.38 -3.34
CA THR A 331 -10.90 10.07 -3.89
C THR A 331 -9.56 10.11 -4.63
N PRO A 332 -8.95 8.95 -4.94
CA PRO A 332 -7.80 8.87 -5.85
C PRO A 332 -8.05 9.56 -7.20
N ASP A 333 -9.24 9.40 -7.77
CA ASP A 333 -9.62 10.02 -9.05
C ASP A 333 -9.69 11.55 -8.95
N ASP A 334 -10.04 12.08 -7.77
CA ASP A 334 -10.00 13.53 -7.50
C ASP A 334 -8.55 14.04 -7.39
N PHE A 335 -7.64 13.22 -6.85
CA PHE A 335 -6.21 13.56 -6.82
C PHE A 335 -5.58 13.47 -8.21
N MET A 336 -5.92 12.47 -9.02
CA MET A 336 -5.51 12.44 -10.44
C MET A 336 -5.99 13.69 -11.19
N TYR A 337 -7.24 14.11 -10.95
CA TYR A 337 -7.73 15.38 -11.49
C TYR A 337 -6.93 16.59 -11.01
N PHE A 338 -6.52 16.64 -9.74
CA PHE A 338 -5.67 17.72 -9.26
C PHE A 338 -4.38 17.80 -10.07
N MET A 339 -3.70 16.66 -10.27
CA MET A 339 -2.45 16.59 -11.04
C MET A 339 -2.67 17.01 -12.50
N ASP A 340 -3.66 16.41 -13.18
CA ASP A 340 -4.02 16.69 -14.58
C ASP A 340 -4.37 18.18 -14.77
N TYR A 341 -5.12 18.76 -13.82
CA TYR A 341 -5.47 20.17 -13.86
C TYR A 341 -4.24 21.07 -13.68
N MET A 342 -3.36 20.80 -12.72
CA MET A 342 -2.12 21.59 -12.54
C MET A 342 -1.24 21.54 -13.80
N HIS A 343 -1.08 20.36 -14.40
CA HIS A 343 -0.34 20.19 -15.65
C HIS A 343 -0.97 20.98 -16.81
N SER A 344 -2.31 20.99 -16.91
CA SER A 344 -3.02 21.79 -17.91
C SER A 344 -2.79 23.30 -17.78
N GLN A 345 -2.47 23.77 -16.55
CA GLN A 345 -2.13 25.16 -16.27
C GLN A 345 -0.61 25.42 -16.40
N GLY A 346 0.17 24.43 -16.82
CA GLY A 346 1.62 24.54 -16.97
C GLY A 346 2.38 24.58 -15.63
N ILE A 347 1.79 24.05 -14.56
CA ILE A 347 2.36 24.01 -13.22
C ILE A 347 2.78 22.57 -12.91
N GLY A 348 4.06 22.39 -12.54
CA GLY A 348 4.53 21.09 -12.09
C GLY A 348 4.21 20.81 -10.62
N VAL A 349 4.06 19.54 -10.26
CA VAL A 349 3.72 19.10 -8.91
C VAL A 349 4.82 18.19 -8.33
N ILE A 350 5.42 18.64 -7.23
CA ILE A 350 6.39 17.89 -6.43
C ILE A 350 5.69 17.38 -5.18
N LEU A 351 5.97 16.14 -4.78
CA LEU A 351 5.40 15.54 -3.57
C LEU A 351 6.48 15.31 -2.52
N ASP A 352 6.22 15.75 -1.30
CA ASP A 352 6.98 15.29 -0.14
C ASP A 352 6.70 13.82 0.12
N TRP A 353 7.77 13.06 0.26
CA TRP A 353 7.75 11.63 0.50
C TRP A 353 8.57 11.27 1.73
N VAL A 354 8.07 10.30 2.50
CA VAL A 354 8.52 10.03 3.87
C VAL A 354 9.04 8.59 4.00
N PRO A 355 10.17 8.24 3.37
CA PRO A 355 10.74 6.90 3.49
C PRO A 355 11.58 6.70 4.75
N ALA A 356 11.78 7.75 5.57
CA ALA A 356 12.69 7.70 6.71
C ALA A 356 12.15 6.88 7.89
N HIS A 357 10.83 6.93 8.11
CA HIS A 357 10.18 6.30 9.25
C HIS A 357 8.67 6.14 9.04
N PHE A 358 8.02 5.43 9.97
CA PHE A 358 6.56 5.29 10.05
C PHE A 358 6.10 5.20 11.51
N PRO A 359 4.84 5.53 11.85
CA PRO A 359 4.37 5.56 13.23
C PRO A 359 4.05 4.15 13.77
N ARG A 360 3.77 4.08 15.08
CA ARG A 360 3.54 2.83 15.83
C ARG A 360 2.08 2.38 15.87
N ASP A 361 1.21 3.01 15.09
CA ASP A 361 -0.21 2.69 15.01
C ASP A 361 -0.42 1.18 14.78
N ALA A 362 -1.16 0.54 15.69
CA ALA A 362 -1.29 -0.92 15.74
C ALA A 362 -1.97 -1.51 14.49
N TRP A 363 -2.82 -0.74 13.81
CA TRP A 363 -3.48 -1.12 12.56
C TRP A 363 -2.59 -0.88 11.33
N GLY A 364 -1.48 -0.15 11.46
CA GLY A 364 -0.50 0.09 10.39
C GLY A 364 0.59 -0.98 10.31
N MET A 365 1.76 -0.59 9.77
CA MET A 365 2.87 -1.51 9.46
C MET A 365 3.66 -2.04 10.67
N ALA A 366 3.50 -1.42 11.84
CA ALA A 366 4.24 -1.82 13.05
C ALA A 366 3.92 -3.28 13.44
N GLN A 367 4.95 -4.10 13.60
CA GLN A 367 4.83 -5.53 13.94
C GLN A 367 3.78 -6.26 13.08
N PHE A 368 3.83 -6.03 11.76
CA PHE A 368 2.72 -6.32 10.83
C PHE A 368 2.15 -7.73 10.96
N ASP A 369 3.01 -8.74 11.13
CA ASP A 369 2.64 -10.16 11.24
C ASP A 369 2.97 -10.78 12.61
N GLY A 370 3.07 -9.93 13.64
CA GLY A 370 3.51 -10.32 14.98
C GLY A 370 5.04 -10.31 15.13
N THR A 371 5.77 -9.98 14.05
CA THR A 371 7.21 -9.76 14.05
C THR A 371 7.56 -8.42 13.39
N CYS A 372 8.80 -7.96 13.55
CA CYS A 372 9.32 -6.78 12.88
C CYS A 372 9.51 -7.05 11.37
N VAL A 373 8.47 -6.80 10.58
CA VAL A 373 8.48 -7.02 9.12
C VAL A 373 9.14 -5.86 8.41
N TYR A 374 8.56 -4.68 8.58
CA TYR A 374 8.96 -3.43 7.92
C TYR A 374 10.05 -2.72 8.70
N GLU A 375 9.96 -2.70 10.02
CA GLU A 375 10.96 -2.12 10.92
C GLU A 375 12.11 -3.08 11.22
N HIS A 376 13.26 -2.52 11.61
CA HIS A 376 14.38 -3.33 12.08
C HIS A 376 14.13 -3.87 13.50
N ARG A 377 14.42 -5.16 13.73
CA ARG A 377 14.17 -5.83 15.02
C ARG A 377 14.99 -5.26 16.19
N ASP A 378 16.24 -4.88 15.94
CA ASP A 378 17.06 -4.17 16.95
C ASP A 378 16.58 -2.72 17.08
N PRO A 379 16.03 -2.29 18.23
CA PRO A 379 15.47 -0.96 18.42
C PRO A 379 16.51 0.17 18.28
N ARG A 380 17.80 -0.13 18.47
CA ARG A 380 18.89 0.84 18.27
C ARG A 380 19.08 1.23 16.80
N LYS A 381 18.60 0.38 15.88
CA LYS A 381 18.54 0.62 14.43
C LYS A 381 17.12 0.88 13.93
N GLY A 382 16.10 0.37 14.63
CA GLY A 382 14.70 0.34 14.19
C GLY A 382 13.80 1.41 14.79
N SER A 383 14.32 2.38 15.55
CA SER A 383 13.49 3.40 16.21
C SER A 383 14.15 4.78 16.20
N HIS A 384 13.33 5.81 15.99
CA HIS A 384 13.68 7.20 16.34
C HIS A 384 13.13 7.51 17.74
N PRO A 385 13.97 7.58 18.79
CA PRO A 385 13.50 7.70 20.16
C PRO A 385 12.77 9.03 20.42
N HIS A 386 13.26 10.13 19.85
CA HIS A 386 12.66 11.46 20.03
C HIS A 386 11.32 11.64 19.30
N TRP A 387 11.12 10.94 18.18
CA TRP A 387 9.88 11.03 17.39
C TRP A 387 8.86 9.96 17.79
N GLY A 388 9.28 8.92 18.50
CA GLY A 388 8.43 7.78 18.85
C GLY A 388 8.09 6.88 17.66
N THR A 389 8.76 7.03 16.51
CA THR A 389 8.48 6.31 15.27
C THR A 389 9.45 5.14 15.04
N LEU A 390 9.11 4.29 14.07
CA LEU A 390 9.89 3.12 13.66
C LEU A 390 10.65 3.40 12.36
N ILE A 391 11.84 2.83 12.24
CA ILE A 391 12.72 2.98 11.07
C ILE A 391 12.62 1.71 10.23
N TYR A 392 12.46 1.89 8.91
CA TYR A 392 12.44 0.79 7.95
C TYR A 392 13.75 -0.02 7.98
N ASN A 393 13.62 -1.34 7.81
CA ASN A 393 14.74 -2.22 7.60
C ASN A 393 15.15 -2.20 6.12
N TYR A 394 15.89 -1.16 5.72
CA TYR A 394 16.32 -0.95 4.33
C TYR A 394 17.11 -2.12 3.75
N GLY A 395 17.79 -2.90 4.59
CA GLY A 395 18.55 -4.08 4.16
C GLY A 395 17.69 -5.30 3.82
N ARG A 396 16.38 -5.26 4.09
CA ARG A 396 15.46 -6.36 3.75
C ARG A 396 14.86 -6.15 2.35
N PRO A 397 15.09 -7.06 1.38
CA PRO A 397 14.65 -6.87 -0.01
C PRO A 397 13.17 -6.54 -0.20
N GLY A 398 12.26 -7.18 0.55
CA GLY A 398 10.83 -6.87 0.47
C GLY A 398 10.47 -5.45 0.95
N VAL A 399 11.23 -4.90 1.91
CA VAL A 399 11.03 -3.55 2.46
C VAL A 399 11.63 -2.50 1.52
N SER A 400 12.85 -2.71 1.03
CA SER A 400 13.43 -1.81 0.03
C SER A 400 12.58 -1.78 -1.24
N ASN A 401 12.07 -2.93 -1.69
CA ASN A 401 11.17 -3.01 -2.84
C ASN A 401 9.84 -2.28 -2.59
N PHE A 402 9.24 -2.41 -1.40
CA PHE A 402 8.04 -1.65 -1.01
C PHE A 402 8.25 -0.15 -1.19
N LEU A 403 9.38 0.39 -0.71
CA LEU A 403 9.68 1.82 -0.78
C LEU A 403 10.06 2.27 -2.20
N ILE A 404 10.92 1.53 -2.92
CA ILE A 404 11.32 1.87 -4.29
C ILE A 404 10.10 1.86 -5.21
N ALA A 405 9.27 0.81 -5.14
CA ALA A 405 8.06 0.73 -5.94
C ALA A 405 7.05 1.83 -5.57
N ASN A 406 7.05 2.32 -4.32
CA ASN A 406 6.18 3.41 -3.90
C ASN A 406 6.60 4.76 -4.50
N ALA A 407 7.90 5.06 -4.52
CA ALA A 407 8.38 6.28 -5.20
C ALA A 407 8.00 6.24 -6.69
N LEU A 408 8.18 5.10 -7.35
CA LEU A 408 7.77 4.92 -8.75
C LEU A 408 6.26 5.03 -8.94
N PHE A 409 5.48 4.49 -8.01
CA PHE A 409 4.01 4.55 -8.04
C PHE A 409 3.48 5.99 -8.14
N TRP A 410 4.04 6.94 -7.39
CA TRP A 410 3.61 8.34 -7.47
C TRP A 410 3.92 8.98 -8.82
N ALA A 411 5.06 8.64 -9.43
CA ALA A 411 5.40 9.09 -10.78
C ALA A 411 4.57 8.39 -11.86
N ASP A 412 4.26 7.10 -11.69
CA ASP A 412 3.56 6.27 -12.67
C ASP A 412 2.04 6.46 -12.65
N ARG A 413 1.43 6.44 -11.47
CA ARG A 413 -0.04 6.44 -11.30
C ARG A 413 -0.63 7.83 -11.14
N TYR A 414 0.15 8.78 -10.65
CA TYR A 414 -0.31 10.15 -10.39
C TYR A 414 0.48 11.21 -11.16
N HIS A 415 1.42 10.80 -12.02
CA HIS A 415 2.20 11.69 -12.88
C HIS A 415 3.01 12.77 -12.13
N ALA A 416 3.39 12.53 -10.86
CA ALA A 416 4.20 13.49 -10.11
C ALA A 416 5.49 13.88 -10.85
N ASP A 417 5.81 15.17 -10.87
CA ASP A 417 6.97 15.72 -11.58
C ASP A 417 8.24 15.68 -10.73
N GLY A 418 8.09 15.55 -9.42
CA GLY A 418 9.21 15.33 -8.53
C GLY A 418 8.82 14.76 -7.19
N ILE A 419 9.81 14.21 -6.50
CA ILE A 419 9.66 13.67 -5.16
C ILE A 419 10.73 14.28 -4.27
N ARG A 420 10.32 14.94 -3.18
CA ARG A 420 11.21 15.53 -2.18
C ARG A 420 11.26 14.66 -0.93
N PHE A 421 12.48 14.39 -0.47
CA PHE A 421 12.75 13.55 0.69
C PHE A 421 13.04 14.45 1.87
N ASP A 422 12.24 14.33 2.92
CA ASP A 422 12.49 14.99 4.20
C ASP A 422 13.49 14.21 5.05
N ALA A 423 14.31 14.93 5.81
CA ALA A 423 15.19 14.41 6.84
C ALA A 423 16.07 13.24 6.39
N VAL A 424 16.71 13.33 5.21
CA VAL A 424 17.58 12.26 4.66
C VAL A 424 18.71 11.91 5.65
N ALA A 425 19.18 12.88 6.44
CA ALA A 425 20.14 12.67 7.52
C ALA A 425 19.69 11.59 8.53
N SER A 426 18.40 11.53 8.84
CA SER A 426 17.83 10.53 9.76
C SER A 426 17.95 9.10 9.25
N MET A 427 18.06 8.93 7.93
CA MET A 427 18.28 7.66 7.28
C MET A 427 19.76 7.30 7.25
N LEU A 428 20.61 8.28 6.92
CA LEU A 428 22.04 8.10 6.64
C LEU A 428 22.88 7.75 7.88
N TYR A 429 22.41 8.10 9.09
CA TYR A 429 23.20 7.97 10.31
C TYR A 429 22.52 7.09 11.37
N LEU A 430 23.23 6.05 11.82
CA LEU A 430 22.78 5.11 12.85
C LEU A 430 22.64 5.80 14.23
N ASP A 431 23.42 6.85 14.47
CA ASP A 431 23.43 7.65 15.70
C ASP A 431 22.49 8.87 15.65
N TYR A 432 21.72 9.07 14.56
CA TYR A 432 20.82 10.21 14.43
C TYR A 432 19.79 10.25 15.57
N GLY A 433 19.84 11.32 16.36
CA GLY A 433 18.95 11.53 17.51
C GLY A 433 19.13 10.51 18.63
N LYS A 434 20.33 9.95 18.81
CA LYS A 434 20.63 8.95 19.86
C LYS A 434 21.87 9.36 20.66
N ASN A 435 21.88 9.07 21.96
CA ASN A 435 23.05 9.30 22.83
C ASN A 435 24.11 8.20 22.67
N PRO A 436 25.35 8.42 23.12
CA PRO A 436 26.36 7.36 23.22
C PRO A 436 25.83 6.15 24.01
N GLY A 437 25.95 4.94 23.43
CA GLY A 437 25.43 3.70 24.01
C GLY A 437 24.01 3.32 23.58
N GLU A 438 23.27 4.23 22.92
CA GLU A 438 21.92 3.98 22.41
C GLU A 438 21.89 3.56 20.92
N TRP A 439 23.06 3.51 20.26
CA TRP A 439 23.23 3.10 18.87
C TRP A 439 24.34 2.06 18.71
N VAL A 440 24.41 1.43 17.53
CA VAL A 440 25.46 0.46 17.17
C VAL A 440 26.09 0.85 15.85
N ALA A 441 27.42 0.71 15.78
CA ALA A 441 28.19 0.99 14.57
C ALA A 441 27.88 0.02 13.42
N ASN A 442 28.18 0.47 12.20
CA ASN A 442 28.18 -0.39 11.02
C ASN A 442 29.35 -1.39 11.06
N ILE A 443 29.41 -2.28 10.06
CA ILE A 443 30.43 -3.33 9.98
C ILE A 443 31.88 -2.82 9.89
N TYR A 444 32.08 -1.53 9.57
CA TYR A 444 33.39 -0.88 9.50
C TYR A 444 33.70 -0.01 10.73
N GLY A 445 32.84 -0.01 11.75
CA GLY A 445 32.99 0.79 12.96
C GLY A 445 32.54 2.25 12.83
N GLY A 446 31.98 2.63 11.70
CA GLY A 446 31.41 3.96 11.45
C GLY A 446 29.95 4.09 11.88
N HIS A 447 29.42 5.29 11.78
CA HIS A 447 28.03 5.61 12.13
C HIS A 447 27.11 5.73 10.91
N GLU A 448 27.65 5.54 9.72
CA GLU A 448 26.90 5.53 8.46
C GLU A 448 25.99 4.30 8.39
N ASN A 449 24.74 4.50 8.03
CA ASN A 449 23.77 3.44 7.78
C ASN A 449 23.93 2.94 6.33
N LEU A 450 24.77 1.92 6.15
CA LEU A 450 25.14 1.40 4.84
C LEU A 450 23.93 0.88 4.05
N GLU A 451 22.99 0.25 4.74
CA GLU A 451 21.75 -0.27 4.14
C GLU A 451 20.86 0.87 3.61
N ALA A 452 20.76 1.99 4.33
CA ALA A 452 20.04 3.18 3.85
C ALA A 452 20.76 3.86 2.67
N VAL A 453 22.09 3.94 2.71
CA VAL A 453 22.91 4.49 1.61
C VAL A 453 22.69 3.67 0.34
N GLU A 454 22.75 2.34 0.42
CA GLU A 454 22.50 1.46 -0.73
C GLU A 454 21.06 1.59 -1.23
N PHE A 455 20.08 1.62 -0.33
CA PHE A 455 18.68 1.85 -0.71
C PHE A 455 18.50 3.15 -1.50
N LEU A 456 19.08 4.27 -1.04
CA LEU A 456 18.98 5.56 -1.73
C LEU A 456 19.66 5.53 -3.11
N LYS A 457 20.85 4.92 -3.20
CA LYS A 457 21.56 4.75 -4.49
C LYS A 457 20.76 3.89 -5.47
N HIS A 458 20.18 2.79 -4.98
CA HIS A 458 19.35 1.88 -5.77
C HIS A 458 18.10 2.60 -6.27
N LEU A 459 17.34 3.24 -5.37
CA LEU A 459 16.15 4.01 -5.71
C LEU A 459 16.45 5.07 -6.77
N ASN A 460 17.45 5.93 -6.54
CA ASN A 460 17.82 6.99 -7.48
C ASN A 460 18.22 6.42 -8.84
N SER A 461 18.95 5.29 -8.88
CA SER A 461 19.34 4.65 -10.13
C SER A 461 18.15 4.14 -10.94
N ILE A 462 17.17 3.53 -10.28
CA ILE A 462 15.95 3.02 -10.94
C ILE A 462 15.05 4.18 -11.38
N PHE A 463 14.84 5.17 -10.52
CA PHE A 463 14.01 6.33 -10.82
C PHE A 463 14.55 7.13 -12.00
N LYS A 464 15.87 7.39 -12.03
CA LYS A 464 16.51 8.07 -13.19
C LYS A 464 16.48 7.26 -14.47
N GLY A 465 16.36 5.94 -14.38
CA GLY A 465 16.20 5.05 -15.53
C GLY A 465 14.93 5.29 -16.35
N ARG A 466 13.92 5.96 -15.78
CA ARG A 466 12.63 6.27 -16.41
C ARG A 466 12.75 7.22 -17.60
N LYS A 467 13.70 8.17 -17.54
CA LYS A 467 13.94 9.18 -18.59
C LYS A 467 12.69 9.99 -18.99
N ASP A 468 11.76 10.18 -18.06
CA ASP A 468 10.51 10.93 -18.23
C ASP A 468 10.58 12.35 -17.64
N GLY A 469 11.76 12.78 -17.18
CA GLY A 469 12.03 14.13 -16.68
C GLY A 469 11.62 14.38 -15.22
N ALA A 470 11.06 13.39 -14.53
CA ALA A 470 10.75 13.53 -13.11
C ALA A 470 12.03 13.61 -12.25
N ILE A 471 12.02 14.42 -11.20
CA ILE A 471 13.22 14.73 -10.40
C ILE A 471 13.14 14.21 -8.96
N LEU A 472 14.29 13.96 -8.36
CA LEU A 472 14.41 13.63 -6.93
C LEU A 472 15.15 14.74 -6.17
N ILE A 473 14.57 15.21 -5.07
CA ILE A 473 15.08 16.31 -4.24
C ILE A 473 15.35 15.78 -2.83
N ALA A 474 16.51 16.10 -2.26
CA ALA A 474 16.86 15.76 -0.89
C ALA A 474 16.90 16.98 0.02
N GLU A 475 16.25 16.90 1.18
CA GLU A 475 16.62 17.70 2.33
C GLU A 475 17.58 16.89 3.20
N GLU A 476 18.80 17.40 3.33
CA GLU A 476 19.87 16.75 4.08
C GLU A 476 20.61 17.83 4.85
N SER A 477 20.40 17.85 6.17
CA SER A 477 20.83 18.91 7.07
C SER A 477 22.24 18.75 7.63
N THR A 478 22.96 17.68 7.28
CA THR A 478 24.38 17.51 7.60
C THR A 478 25.25 17.85 6.38
N ALA A 479 26.55 17.64 6.53
CA ALA A 479 27.54 17.87 5.50
C ALA A 479 27.85 16.59 4.70
N TRP A 480 26.87 15.69 4.50
CA TRP A 480 27.10 14.48 3.71
C TRP A 480 27.54 14.85 2.28
N PRO A 481 28.67 14.31 1.79
CA PRO A 481 29.21 14.71 0.49
C PRO A 481 28.42 14.12 -0.68
N LYS A 482 28.43 14.80 -1.83
CA LYS A 482 27.91 14.27 -3.11
C LYS A 482 26.44 13.79 -3.09
N ILE A 483 25.56 14.47 -2.34
CA ILE A 483 24.11 14.18 -2.35
C ILE A 483 23.54 14.18 -3.79
N THR A 484 23.91 15.18 -4.59
CA THR A 484 23.50 15.31 -5.99
C THR A 484 24.52 14.71 -6.98
N GLY A 485 25.53 14.02 -6.48
CA GLY A 485 26.56 13.38 -7.32
C GLY A 485 26.06 12.09 -7.97
N SER A 486 26.73 11.66 -9.04
CA SER A 486 26.43 10.40 -9.72
C SER A 486 26.65 9.19 -8.79
N VAL A 487 25.72 8.23 -8.82
CA VAL A 487 25.86 6.96 -8.07
C VAL A 487 27.14 6.21 -8.47
N LYS A 488 27.57 6.31 -9.74
CA LYS A 488 28.82 5.71 -10.23
C LYS A 488 30.09 6.31 -9.63
N GLU A 489 29.99 7.53 -9.11
CA GLU A 489 31.09 8.29 -8.51
C GLU A 489 30.91 8.45 -7.00
N ASP A 490 30.20 7.48 -6.39
CA ASP A 490 29.90 7.41 -4.97
C ASP A 490 29.00 8.55 -4.44
N GLY A 491 28.20 9.16 -5.31
CA GLY A 491 27.11 10.05 -4.90
C GLY A 491 25.82 9.29 -4.54
N LEU A 492 24.84 10.00 -3.96
CA LEU A 492 23.53 9.42 -3.66
C LEU A 492 22.56 9.47 -4.85
N GLY A 493 22.87 10.27 -5.87
CA GLY A 493 22.13 10.29 -7.11
C GLY A 493 20.92 11.23 -7.15
N PHE A 494 20.69 12.09 -6.15
CA PHE A 494 19.60 13.08 -6.22
C PHE A 494 19.83 14.12 -7.32
N ASP A 495 18.78 14.77 -7.79
CA ASP A 495 18.90 15.88 -8.73
C ASP A 495 19.18 17.18 -8.00
N TYR A 496 18.50 17.43 -6.88
CA TYR A 496 18.68 18.65 -6.09
C TYR A 496 18.86 18.36 -4.60
N LYS A 497 19.54 19.28 -3.90
CA LYS A 497 19.64 19.31 -2.44
C LYS A 497 19.14 20.66 -1.93
N TRP A 498 18.30 20.68 -0.91
CA TRP A 498 17.98 21.90 -0.17
C TRP A 498 19.23 22.48 0.50
N ASN A 499 19.50 23.77 0.29
CA ASN A 499 20.65 24.43 0.89
C ASN A 499 20.32 24.99 2.28
N MET A 500 20.31 24.09 3.27
CA MET A 500 19.97 24.43 4.66
C MET A 500 20.94 25.45 5.28
N GLY A 501 22.23 25.39 4.90
CA GLY A 501 23.24 26.36 5.36
C GLY A 501 22.95 27.78 4.87
N TRP A 502 22.60 27.93 3.59
CA TRP A 502 22.18 29.21 3.02
C TRP A 502 20.89 29.74 3.69
N MET A 503 19.90 28.88 3.92
CA MET A 503 18.63 29.26 4.55
C MET A 503 18.84 29.79 5.97
N ASN A 504 19.64 29.09 6.79
CA ASN A 504 19.98 29.54 8.14
C ASN A 504 20.78 30.84 8.13
N GLY A 505 21.76 30.97 7.22
CA GLY A 505 22.53 32.20 7.05
C GLY A 505 21.66 33.40 6.67
N MET A 506 20.73 33.23 5.74
CA MET A 506 19.79 34.27 5.31
C MET A 506 18.78 34.63 6.40
N ARG A 507 18.23 33.67 7.16
CA ARG A 507 17.34 33.97 8.30
C ARG A 507 18.06 34.78 9.37
N MET A 508 19.30 34.41 9.72
CA MET A 508 20.11 35.19 10.66
C MET A 508 20.41 36.60 10.14
N PHE A 509 20.69 36.74 8.83
CA PHE A 509 20.94 38.04 8.21
C PHE A 509 19.68 38.92 8.13
N SER A 510 18.53 38.34 7.77
CA SER A 510 17.26 39.05 7.59
C SER A 510 16.54 39.38 8.91
N TRP A 511 16.82 38.64 10.00
CA TRP A 511 16.51 39.10 11.36
C TRP A 511 17.23 40.41 11.70
N ASN A 512 18.37 40.69 11.04
CA ASN A 512 19.06 41.98 11.05
C ASN A 512 18.70 42.89 9.85
N GLY A 513 17.74 42.52 8.99
CA GLY A 513 17.24 43.34 7.87
C GLY A 513 16.58 42.56 6.70
N SER A 514 15.25 42.65 6.60
CA SER A 514 14.34 42.52 5.42
C SER A 514 14.50 41.37 4.38
N CYS A 515 13.49 40.47 4.39
CA CYS A 515 12.94 39.59 3.33
C CYS A 515 13.72 38.35 2.80
N LEU A 516 12.99 37.25 2.56
CA LEU A 516 13.45 35.86 2.33
C LEU A 516 13.18 35.38 0.88
N ILE A 517 14.15 34.74 0.21
CA ILE A 517 14.00 34.06 -1.11
C ILE A 517 14.72 32.70 -1.06
N ILE A 518 14.05 31.56 -0.91
CA ILE A 518 14.72 30.24 -0.85
C ILE A 518 15.33 29.87 -2.21
N ARG A 519 16.63 29.50 -2.25
CA ARG A 519 17.36 29.13 -3.48
C ARG A 519 17.89 27.69 -3.39
N PHE A 520 17.60 26.89 -4.41
CA PHE A 520 18.22 25.57 -4.62
C PHE A 520 19.62 25.74 -5.23
N THR A 521 20.59 24.92 -4.81
CA THR A 521 21.93 24.87 -5.43
C THR A 521 22.11 23.56 -6.19
N ALA A 522 22.45 23.65 -7.48
CA ALA A 522 23.04 22.52 -8.20
C ALA A 522 24.54 22.47 -7.83
N GLY A 523 25.00 21.32 -7.34
CA GLY A 523 26.41 21.02 -7.15
C GLY A 523 27.10 20.73 -8.46
#